data_AF-A0A251UFG9-F1
#
_entry.id   AF-A0A251UFG9-F1
#
_cell.length_a   1.000
_cell.length_b   1.000
_cell.length_c   1.000
_cell.angle_alpha   90.00
_cell.angle_beta   90.00
_cell.angle_gamma   90.00
#
_symmetry.space_group_name_H-M   'P 1'
#
loop_
_entity.id
_entity.type
_entity.pdbx_description
1 polymer ?
#
loop_
_entity_poly.entity_id
_entity_poly.type
_entity_poly.pdbx_seq_one_letter_code
_entity_poly.pdbx_strand_id
1 'polypeptide(L)'
;MISVKTSGTAQGVLPKCCILLSSESGSLDVEICVKSNSELFRSFTRAVCSCLHQIGDDHLVFKMLEGAVVDQISNKPPLDNTCALLRMITTLDSNPTKLCEQSILKLGSVLTGYMIDVVSSLGKKDCGLSNDIHTSRSRYYILPCFRLFYRSEKILNHVLNVMSSFILGNDFPTFDGQNGHVVMIDHLNRITAVVGILLLMNEDAKVWQMLQCYKKETDSILQNILTVMSDGDNLRIEEKHRVQCSYDRLKRLCTL
;
A
#
# COMPACT_ATOMS: atom_id res chain seq x y z
N MET A 1 -18.47 17.20 -47.26
CA MET A 1 -18.56 18.67 -47.38
C MET A 1 -19.63 19.16 -46.43
N ILE A 2 -19.26 19.61 -45.24
CA ILE A 2 -20.11 20.37 -44.32
C ILE A 2 -19.22 21.46 -43.71
N SER A 3 -19.71 22.70 -43.78
CA SER A 3 -19.03 23.95 -43.42
C SER A 3 -19.51 24.42 -42.04
N VAL A 4 -18.61 24.95 -41.20
CA VAL A 4 -18.99 25.78 -40.05
C VAL A 4 -18.06 26.98 -39.95
N LYS A 5 -18.69 28.17 -40.07
CA LYS A 5 -18.12 29.50 -39.89
C LYS A 5 -17.74 29.72 -38.42
N THR A 6 -16.57 30.31 -38.21
CA THR A 6 -16.24 31.03 -36.98
C THR A 6 -16.76 32.46 -37.08
N SER A 7 -17.64 32.87 -36.17
CA SER A 7 -17.88 34.28 -35.86
C SER A 7 -17.52 34.52 -34.40
N GLY A 8 -16.53 35.36 -34.16
CA GLY A 8 -16.18 35.81 -32.82
C GLY A 8 -17.14 36.88 -32.31
N THR A 9 -17.43 36.82 -31.01
CA THR A 9 -17.61 37.96 -30.11
C THR A 9 -17.43 37.45 -28.69
N ALA A 10 -16.65 38.18 -27.90
CA ALA A 10 -16.36 37.89 -26.50
C ALA A 10 -17.58 38.16 -25.61
N GLN A 11 -17.98 37.18 -24.79
CA GLN A 11 -18.45 37.38 -23.40
C GLN A 11 -18.66 36.03 -22.72
N GLY A 12 -18.28 35.95 -21.44
CA GLY A 12 -18.11 34.72 -20.70
C GLY A 12 -19.37 33.86 -20.61
N VAL A 13 -19.24 32.61 -21.04
CA VAL A 13 -20.13 31.51 -20.67
C VAL A 13 -19.26 30.24 -20.62
N LEU A 14 -19.28 29.55 -19.48
CA LEU A 14 -18.70 28.22 -19.28
C LEU A 14 -19.12 27.28 -20.42
N PRO A 15 -18.21 26.50 -21.04
CA PRO A 15 -18.63 25.50 -22.01
C PRO A 15 -19.38 24.38 -21.26
N LYS A 16 -20.71 24.39 -21.34
CA LYS A 16 -21.55 23.22 -21.07
C LYS A 16 -21.17 22.16 -22.10
N CYS A 17 -20.38 21.16 -21.69
CA CYS A 17 -20.14 19.99 -22.51
C CYS A 17 -21.34 19.05 -22.37
N CYS A 18 -22.35 19.23 -23.23
CA CYS A 18 -23.37 18.22 -23.47
C CYS A 18 -22.80 17.19 -24.45
N ILE A 19 -22.59 15.96 -23.99
CA ILE A 19 -22.26 14.84 -24.88
C ILE A 19 -23.56 14.12 -25.21
N LEU A 20 -24.03 14.31 -26.45
CA LEU A 20 -25.06 13.49 -27.08
C LEU A 20 -24.44 12.15 -27.48
N LEU A 21 -25.00 11.05 -26.94
CA LEU A 21 -24.71 9.70 -27.40
C LEU A 21 -25.62 9.40 -28.59
N SER A 22 -25.05 9.37 -29.80
CA SER A 22 -25.70 8.81 -30.97
C SER A 22 -25.10 7.43 -31.24
N SER A 23 -25.91 6.40 -31.04
CA SER A 23 -25.67 5.02 -31.45
C SER A 23 -26.20 4.87 -32.87
N GLU A 24 -25.34 4.64 -33.86
CA GLU A 24 -25.75 4.01 -35.10
C GLU A 24 -24.77 2.88 -35.46
N SER A 25 -25.36 1.70 -35.59
CA SER A 25 -24.76 0.43 -35.94
C SER A 25 -24.40 0.36 -37.42
N GLY A 26 -23.19 -0.08 -37.73
CA GLY A 26 -22.78 -0.46 -39.08
C GLY A 26 -21.51 -1.30 -39.04
N SER A 27 -21.65 -2.59 -39.35
CA SER A 27 -20.59 -3.59 -39.39
C SER A 27 -19.60 -3.33 -40.53
N LEU A 28 -18.32 -3.22 -40.20
CA LEU A 28 -17.19 -3.60 -41.06
C LEU A 28 -15.95 -3.76 -40.17
N ASP A 29 -15.22 -4.85 -40.37
CA ASP A 29 -14.05 -5.26 -39.59
C ASP A 29 -13.02 -4.12 -39.46
N VAL A 30 -12.99 -3.49 -38.29
CA VAL A 30 -11.97 -2.53 -37.89
C VAL A 30 -11.11 -3.22 -36.85
N GLU A 31 -9.85 -3.44 -37.22
CA GLU A 31 -8.76 -3.71 -36.30
C GLU A 31 -8.88 -2.78 -35.10
N ILE A 32 -9.28 -3.32 -33.94
CA ILE A 32 -9.43 -2.55 -32.70
C ILE A 32 -8.02 -2.21 -32.24
N CYS A 33 -7.44 -1.16 -32.82
CA CYS A 33 -6.44 -0.36 -32.15
C CYS A 33 -7.14 0.16 -30.90
N VAL A 34 -6.88 -0.47 -29.76
CA VAL A 34 -7.33 0.00 -28.45
C VAL A 34 -6.72 1.38 -28.27
N LYS A 35 -7.45 2.39 -28.72
CA LYS A 35 -7.07 3.79 -28.65
C LYS A 35 -6.94 4.07 -27.16
N SER A 36 -5.70 4.26 -26.71
CA SER A 36 -5.41 4.51 -25.31
C SER A 36 -6.24 5.69 -24.84
N ASN A 37 -7.20 5.44 -23.95
CA ASN A 37 -8.05 6.46 -23.31
C ASN A 37 -7.26 7.40 -22.38
N SER A 38 -5.92 7.45 -22.51
CA SER A 38 -5.02 8.26 -21.68
C SER A 38 -5.35 9.74 -21.71
N GLU A 39 -5.73 10.30 -22.86
CA GLU A 39 -6.13 11.73 -22.95
C GLU A 39 -7.46 11.99 -22.26
N LEU A 40 -8.40 11.06 -22.36
CA LEU A 40 -9.72 11.13 -21.72
C LEU A 40 -9.57 11.01 -20.20
N PHE A 41 -8.77 10.05 -19.74
CA PHE A 41 -8.42 9.88 -18.34
C PHE A 41 -7.68 11.11 -17.80
N ARG A 42 -6.68 11.63 -18.53
CA ARG A 42 -5.97 12.87 -18.16
C ARG A 42 -6.91 14.05 -18.03
N SER A 43 -7.88 14.19 -18.94
CA SER A 43 -8.86 15.28 -18.91
C SER A 43 -9.84 15.13 -17.74
N PHE A 44 -10.31 13.91 -17.49
CA PHE A 44 -11.14 13.58 -16.33
C PHE A 44 -10.40 13.84 -15.01
N THR A 45 -9.17 13.35 -14.85
CA THR A 45 -8.34 13.59 -13.68
C THR A 45 -8.12 15.08 -13.46
N ARG A 46 -7.81 15.85 -14.53
CA ARG A 46 -7.67 17.32 -14.42
C ARG A 46 -8.96 17.99 -13.96
N ALA A 47 -10.11 17.59 -14.50
CA ALA A 47 -11.40 18.14 -14.09
C ALA A 47 -11.69 17.85 -12.61
N VAL A 48 -11.51 16.60 -12.19
CA VAL A 48 -11.67 16.19 -10.78
C VAL A 48 -10.71 16.96 -9.88
N CYS A 49 -9.42 17.02 -10.21
CA CYS A 49 -8.43 17.78 -9.45
C CYS A 49 -8.77 19.27 -9.38
N SER A 50 -9.28 19.87 -10.45
CA SER A 50 -9.75 21.26 -10.44
C SER A 50 -10.94 21.46 -9.51
N CYS A 51 -11.91 20.55 -9.51
CA CYS A 51 -13.05 20.59 -8.59
C CYS A 51 -12.60 20.45 -7.13
N LEU A 52 -11.68 19.52 -6.85
CA LEU A 52 -11.11 19.35 -5.52
C LEU A 52 -10.32 20.58 -5.07
N HIS A 53 -9.55 21.19 -5.98
CA HIS A 53 -8.83 22.43 -5.69
C HIS A 53 -9.76 23.61 -5.41
N GLN A 54 -10.93 23.68 -6.07
CA GLN A 54 -11.95 24.70 -5.81
C GLN A 54 -12.61 24.57 -4.43
N ILE A 55 -12.63 23.37 -3.84
CA ILE A 55 -13.06 23.20 -2.44
C ILE A 55 -12.08 23.91 -1.51
N GLY A 56 -10.79 23.95 -1.86
CA GLY A 56 -9.73 24.72 -1.18
C GLY A 56 -9.35 24.24 0.23
N ASP A 57 -10.19 23.40 0.83
CA ASP A 57 -9.98 22.80 2.15
C ASP A 57 -9.67 21.30 2.01
N ASP A 58 -8.38 20.97 2.05
CA ASP A 58 -7.88 19.60 2.03
C ASP A 58 -8.51 18.75 3.13
N HIS A 59 -8.88 19.35 4.27
CA HIS A 59 -9.55 18.62 5.35
C HIS A 59 -10.98 18.21 4.97
N LEU A 60 -11.73 19.10 4.33
CA LEU A 60 -13.08 18.80 3.87
C LEU A 60 -13.06 17.74 2.76
N VAL A 61 -12.13 17.89 1.81
CA VAL A 61 -11.89 16.89 0.75
C VAL A 61 -11.52 15.54 1.37
N PHE A 62 -10.64 15.53 2.37
CA PHE A 62 -10.26 14.32 3.08
C PHE A 62 -11.47 13.64 3.72
N LYS A 63 -12.30 14.37 4.47
CA LYS A 63 -13.49 13.80 5.13
C LYS A 63 -14.48 13.19 4.14
N MET A 64 -14.62 13.76 2.94
CA MET A 64 -15.50 13.21 1.91
C MET A 64 -14.96 11.91 1.31
N LEU A 65 -13.63 11.78 1.20
CA LEU A 65 -12.97 10.66 0.53
C LEU A 65 -12.51 9.56 1.47
N GLU A 66 -12.30 9.85 2.76
CA GLU A 66 -11.64 8.96 3.73
C GLU A 66 -12.23 7.55 3.71
N GLY A 67 -13.53 7.43 3.97
CA GLY A 67 -14.20 6.12 4.05
C GLY A 67 -14.08 5.33 2.75
N ALA A 68 -14.35 5.98 1.61
CA ALA A 68 -14.26 5.35 0.30
C ALA A 68 -12.84 4.90 -0.04
N VAL A 69 -11.82 5.72 0.25
CA VAL A 69 -10.42 5.37 -0.02
C VAL A 69 -9.95 4.23 0.88
N VAL A 70 -10.30 4.26 2.18
CA VAL A 70 -9.96 3.19 3.13
C VAL A 70 -10.65 1.88 2.76
N ASP A 71 -11.91 1.92 2.34
CA ASP A 71 -12.64 0.74 1.89
C ASP A 71 -12.04 0.17 0.59
N GLN A 72 -11.64 1.03 -0.35
CA GLN A 72 -10.95 0.60 -1.56
C GLN A 72 -9.60 -0.05 -1.24
N ILE A 73 -8.81 0.51 -0.32
CA ILE A 73 -7.56 -0.12 0.16
C ILE A 73 -7.86 -1.49 0.79
N SER A 74 -8.93 -1.58 1.59
CA SER A 74 -9.34 -2.81 2.27
C SER A 74 -9.77 -3.93 1.31
N ASN A 75 -10.21 -3.58 0.10
CA ASN A 75 -10.51 -4.53 -0.98
C ASN A 75 -9.26 -5.08 -1.68
N LYS A 76 -8.06 -4.79 -1.16
CA LYS A 76 -6.76 -5.30 -1.63
C LYS A 76 -6.54 -5.11 -3.15
N PRO A 77 -6.58 -3.86 -3.66
CA PRO A 77 -6.30 -3.62 -5.06
C PRO A 77 -4.80 -3.88 -5.35
N PRO A 78 -4.39 -3.93 -6.63
CA PRO A 78 -2.99 -4.12 -7.00
C PRO A 78 -2.03 -3.17 -6.26
N LEU A 79 -0.79 -3.60 -6.04
CA LEU A 79 0.20 -2.90 -5.20
C LEU A 79 0.36 -1.40 -5.56
N ASP A 80 0.44 -1.09 -6.85
CA ASP A 80 0.55 0.29 -7.34
C ASP A 80 -0.68 1.14 -7.00
N ASN A 81 -1.87 0.55 -7.09
CA ASN A 81 -3.13 1.23 -6.75
C ASN A 81 -3.24 1.45 -5.24
N THR A 82 -2.90 0.44 -4.44
CA THR A 82 -2.85 0.59 -2.98
C THR A 82 -1.87 1.69 -2.57
N CYS A 83 -0.67 1.73 -3.19
CA CYS A 83 0.30 2.78 -2.95
C CYS A 83 -0.24 4.18 -3.32
N ALA A 84 -0.91 4.32 -4.46
CA ALA A 84 -1.51 5.58 -4.89
C ALA A 84 -2.60 6.06 -3.90
N LEU A 85 -3.46 5.14 -3.43
CA LEU A 85 -4.50 5.44 -2.43
C LEU A 85 -3.89 5.83 -1.08
N LEU A 86 -2.86 5.12 -0.60
CA LEU A 86 -2.14 5.49 0.62
C LEU A 86 -1.46 6.86 0.49
N ARG A 87 -0.87 7.15 -0.68
CA ARG A 87 -0.30 8.47 -0.97
C ARG A 87 -1.36 9.56 -0.97
N MET A 88 -2.55 9.29 -1.49
CA MET A 88 -3.69 10.21 -1.42
C MET A 88 -4.06 10.52 0.03
N ILE A 89 -4.23 9.50 0.89
CA ILE A 89 -4.46 9.69 2.33
C ILE A 89 -3.35 10.55 2.93
N THR A 90 -2.08 10.22 2.71
CA THR A 90 -0.96 10.98 3.29
C THR A 90 -0.80 12.39 2.71
N THR A 91 -1.43 12.70 1.58
CA THR A 91 -1.38 14.05 1.01
C THR A 91 -2.49 14.91 1.59
N LEU A 92 -3.69 14.36 1.75
CA LEU A 92 -4.88 15.08 2.22
C LEU A 92 -4.99 15.15 3.75
N ASP A 93 -4.54 14.11 4.45
CA ASP A 93 -4.56 14.06 5.91
C ASP A 93 -3.53 15.04 6.50
N SER A 94 -3.86 15.64 7.64
CA SER A 94 -2.98 16.56 8.36
C SER A 94 -2.08 15.84 9.36
N ASN A 95 -1.23 16.60 10.05
CA ASN A 95 -0.52 16.14 11.24
C ASN A 95 -0.86 17.07 12.43
N PRO A 96 -1.50 16.59 13.52
CA PRO A 96 -1.89 15.20 13.79
C PRO A 96 -2.95 14.67 12.83
N THR A 97 -3.06 13.34 12.73
CA THR A 97 -4.04 12.70 11.84
C THR A 97 -5.46 13.10 12.21
N LYS A 98 -6.31 13.21 11.19
CA LYS A 98 -7.76 13.39 11.33
C LYS A 98 -8.56 12.16 10.89
N LEU A 99 -7.86 11.05 10.60
CA LEU A 99 -8.50 9.75 10.38
C LEU A 99 -9.42 9.40 11.54
N CYS A 100 -10.63 8.93 11.23
CA CYS A 100 -11.51 8.42 12.26
C CYS A 100 -10.98 7.09 12.84
N GLU A 101 -11.42 6.74 14.05
CA GLU A 101 -10.96 5.54 14.74
C GLU A 101 -11.19 4.26 13.94
N GLN A 102 -12.34 4.16 13.24
CA GLN A 102 -12.63 3.03 12.36
C GLN A 102 -11.63 2.92 11.21
N SER A 103 -11.25 4.04 10.59
CA SER A 103 -10.24 4.07 9.53
C SER A 103 -8.86 3.69 10.05
N ILE A 104 -8.48 4.15 11.25
CA ILE A 104 -7.22 3.77 11.89
C ILE A 104 -7.13 2.25 12.06
N LEU A 105 -8.19 1.62 12.58
CA LEU A 105 -8.23 0.17 12.78
C LEU A 105 -8.18 -0.59 11.45
N LYS A 106 -8.99 -0.20 10.46
CA LYS A 106 -8.97 -0.81 9.11
C LYS A 106 -7.60 -0.69 8.46
N LEU A 107 -7.01 0.50 8.46
CA LEU A 107 -5.70 0.75 7.88
C LEU A 107 -4.61 -0.06 8.58
N GLY A 108 -4.61 -0.16 9.91
CA GLY A 108 -3.58 -0.94 10.61
C GLY A 108 -3.51 -2.41 10.15
N SER A 109 -4.68 -3.04 9.97
CA SER A 109 -4.77 -4.41 9.44
C SER A 109 -4.29 -4.49 7.99
N VAL A 110 -4.80 -3.62 7.11
CA VAL A 110 -4.49 -3.66 5.68
C VAL A 110 -3.03 -3.29 5.38
N LEU A 111 -2.46 -2.34 6.14
CA LEU A 111 -1.07 -1.91 6.00
C LEU A 111 -0.11 -3.06 6.25
N THR A 112 -0.41 -3.95 7.20
CA THR A 112 0.45 -5.11 7.45
C THR A 112 0.52 -6.02 6.22
N GLY A 113 -0.63 -6.33 5.62
CA GLY A 113 -0.69 -7.11 4.37
C GLY A 113 0.02 -6.41 3.21
N TYR A 114 -0.23 -5.12 3.02
CA TYR A 114 0.45 -4.32 1.99
C TYR A 114 1.97 -4.34 2.14
N MET A 115 2.49 -4.18 3.36
CA MET A 115 3.94 -4.20 3.60
C MET A 115 4.56 -5.59 3.37
N ILE A 116 3.81 -6.67 3.66
CA ILE A 116 4.20 -8.04 3.30
C ILE A 116 4.30 -8.17 1.79
N ASP A 117 3.33 -7.66 1.02
CA ASP A 117 3.35 -7.70 -0.44
C ASP A 117 4.53 -6.89 -1.01
N VAL A 118 4.87 -5.75 -0.42
CA VAL A 118 6.08 -4.97 -0.78
C VAL A 118 7.34 -5.82 -0.58
N VAL A 119 7.56 -6.35 0.62
CA VAL A 119 8.78 -7.14 0.92
C VAL A 119 8.84 -8.41 0.06
N SER A 120 7.70 -9.07 -0.16
CA SER A 120 7.64 -10.33 -0.92
C SER A 120 7.80 -10.14 -2.43
N SER A 121 7.25 -9.07 -3.00
CA SER A 121 7.38 -8.76 -4.44
C SER A 121 8.80 -8.38 -4.83
N LEU A 122 9.59 -7.90 -3.86
CA LEU A 122 10.96 -7.45 -4.07
C LEU A 122 12.00 -8.56 -3.84
N GLY A 123 11.65 -9.60 -3.07
CA GLY A 123 12.51 -10.75 -2.78
C GLY A 123 12.50 -11.88 -3.83
N LYS A 124 11.64 -11.82 -4.86
CA LYS A 124 11.50 -12.89 -5.88
C LYS A 124 12.40 -12.73 -7.12
N LYS A 125 13.32 -11.76 -7.17
CA LYS A 125 14.30 -11.62 -8.27
C LYS A 125 15.71 -11.84 -7.74
N ASP A 126 16.18 -13.06 -7.92
CA ASP A 126 17.55 -13.49 -7.68
C ASP A 126 18.59 -12.57 -8.32
N CYS A 127 19.67 -12.36 -7.57
CA CYS A 127 21.05 -12.31 -8.04
C CYS A 127 21.28 -11.68 -9.43
N GLY A 128 21.36 -10.34 -9.51
CA GLY A 128 21.98 -9.70 -10.69
C GLY A 128 21.59 -8.26 -11.00
N LEU A 129 20.50 -7.73 -10.42
CA LEU A 129 20.14 -6.33 -10.56
C LEU A 129 20.60 -5.55 -9.33
N SER A 130 21.38 -4.49 -9.56
CA SER A 130 21.94 -3.58 -8.56
C SER A 130 21.02 -3.41 -7.34
N ASN A 131 21.54 -3.69 -6.15
CA ASN A 131 20.85 -3.53 -4.87
C ASN A 131 20.18 -2.14 -4.75
N ASP A 132 20.73 -1.11 -5.39
CA ASP A 132 20.19 0.25 -5.36
C ASP A 132 18.80 0.40 -5.99
N ILE A 133 18.51 -0.32 -7.07
CA ILE A 133 17.22 -0.21 -7.77
C ILE A 133 16.11 -0.87 -6.93
N HIS A 134 16.39 -2.04 -6.34
CA HIS A 134 15.46 -2.74 -5.46
C HIS A 134 15.17 -1.93 -4.19
N THR A 135 16.22 -1.34 -3.60
CA THR A 135 16.09 -0.42 -2.46
C THR A 135 15.32 0.86 -2.83
N SER A 136 15.48 1.40 -4.03
CA SER A 136 14.70 2.57 -4.46
C SER A 136 13.19 2.26 -4.61
N ARG A 137 12.87 1.06 -5.09
CA ARG A 137 11.48 0.62 -5.31
C ARG A 137 10.78 0.25 -4.00
N SER A 138 11.45 -0.44 -3.07
CA SER A 138 10.92 -0.70 -1.72
C SER A 138 10.57 0.61 -1.02
N ARG A 139 11.49 1.58 -1.07
CA ARG A 139 11.32 2.90 -0.46
C ARG A 139 10.12 3.65 -1.03
N TYR A 140 9.93 3.60 -2.35
CA TYR A 140 8.76 4.21 -2.98
C TYR A 140 7.44 3.69 -2.41
N TYR A 141 7.31 2.37 -2.25
CA TYR A 141 6.09 1.76 -1.75
C TYR A 141 5.91 1.87 -0.23
N ILE A 142 6.99 1.84 0.55
CA ILE A 142 6.91 1.85 2.02
C ILE A 142 6.71 3.24 2.61
N LEU A 143 7.21 4.28 1.92
CA LEU A 143 7.17 5.67 2.40
C LEU A 143 5.79 6.17 2.84
N PRO A 144 4.68 5.91 2.13
CA PRO A 144 3.36 6.33 2.62
C PRO A 144 2.96 5.65 3.95
N CYS A 145 3.41 4.42 4.23
CA CYS A 145 3.17 3.77 5.53
C CYS A 145 3.90 4.52 6.65
N PHE A 146 5.16 4.89 6.45
CA PHE A 146 5.95 5.64 7.43
C PHE A 146 5.33 7.00 7.74
N ARG A 147 4.82 7.69 6.71
CA ARG A 147 4.07 8.94 6.88
C ARG A 147 2.82 8.76 7.74
N LEU A 148 2.09 7.66 7.58
CA LEU A 148 0.94 7.35 8.43
C LEU A 148 1.36 7.09 9.88
N PHE A 149 2.46 6.37 10.10
CA PHE A 149 2.99 6.13 11.45
C PHE A 149 3.34 7.43 12.16
N TYR A 150 4.03 8.37 11.49
CA TYR A 150 4.36 9.67 12.07
C TYR A 150 3.15 10.50 12.49
N ARG A 151 1.98 10.26 11.89
CA ARG A 151 0.75 11.00 12.15
C ARG A 151 -0.16 10.31 13.15
N SER A 152 0.02 9.00 13.35
CA SER A 152 -0.80 8.18 14.22
C SER A 152 0.00 7.01 14.77
N GLU A 153 0.47 7.19 15.99
CA GLU A 153 1.02 6.15 16.85
C GLU A 153 0.09 4.94 17.00
N LYS A 154 -1.24 5.18 16.99
CA LYS A 154 -2.24 4.11 17.03
C LYS A 154 -2.15 3.18 15.82
N ILE A 155 -1.85 3.72 14.63
CA ILE A 155 -1.67 2.90 13.42
C ILE A 155 -0.43 2.01 13.57
N LEU A 156 0.70 2.59 13.99
CA LEU A 156 1.94 1.82 14.19
C LEU A 156 1.75 0.70 15.21
N ASN A 157 1.15 1.01 16.37
CA ASN A 157 0.86 0.02 17.40
C ASN A 157 -0.02 -1.12 16.84
N HIS A 158 -1.09 -0.78 16.11
CA HIS A 158 -1.97 -1.80 15.53
C HIS A 158 -1.22 -2.69 14.53
N VAL A 159 -0.39 -2.10 13.66
CA VAL A 159 0.46 -2.84 12.71
C VAL A 159 1.37 -3.83 13.44
N LEU A 160 2.04 -3.42 14.51
CA LEU A 160 2.94 -4.30 15.26
C LEU A 160 2.19 -5.48 15.90
N ASN A 161 0.99 -5.24 16.43
CA ASN A 161 0.15 -6.31 16.98
C ASN A 161 -0.34 -7.28 15.90
N VAL A 162 -0.70 -6.77 14.71
CA VAL A 162 -1.07 -7.61 13.56
C VAL A 162 0.15 -8.42 13.08
N MET A 163 1.35 -7.85 13.02
CA MET A 163 2.58 -8.59 12.70
C MET A 163 2.87 -9.70 13.72
N SER A 164 2.72 -9.40 15.01
CA SER A 164 2.93 -10.34 16.11
C SER A 164 2.00 -11.56 15.96
N SER A 165 0.70 -11.34 15.77
CA SER A 165 -0.28 -12.40 15.55
C SER A 165 -0.10 -13.13 14.21
N PHE A 166 0.37 -12.45 13.16
CA PHE A 166 0.59 -13.03 11.83
C PHE A 166 1.63 -14.16 11.85
N ILE A 167 2.66 -14.07 12.70
CA ILE A 167 3.69 -15.09 12.87
C ILE A 167 3.09 -16.42 13.37
N LEU A 168 2.18 -16.34 14.35
CA LEU A 168 1.57 -17.51 14.99
C LEU A 168 0.33 -18.03 14.28
N GLY A 169 -0.32 -17.20 13.45
CA GLY A 169 -1.58 -17.60 12.82
C GLY A 169 -1.43 -18.88 12.00
N ASN A 170 -2.48 -19.69 11.93
CA ASN A 170 -2.55 -20.77 10.95
C ASN A 170 -3.19 -20.27 9.64
N ASP A 171 -3.98 -19.19 9.66
CA ASP A 171 -5.03 -18.98 8.65
C ASP A 171 -4.95 -17.69 7.81
N PHE A 172 -3.76 -17.17 7.47
CA PHE A 172 -3.68 -16.00 6.59
C PHE A 172 -3.48 -16.42 5.12
N PRO A 173 -4.57 -16.53 4.31
CA PRO A 173 -4.43 -16.74 2.88
C PRO A 173 -3.84 -15.47 2.25
N THR A 174 -2.77 -15.64 1.50
CA THR A 174 -2.24 -14.58 0.65
C THR A 174 -2.60 -14.91 -0.77
N PHE A 175 -3.15 -13.93 -1.48
CA PHE A 175 -3.64 -14.13 -2.84
C PHE A 175 -2.47 -14.00 -3.79
N ASP A 176 -2.13 -15.08 -4.51
CA ASP A 176 -1.22 -14.95 -5.64
C ASP A 176 -1.96 -14.23 -6.77
N GLY A 177 -1.70 -12.92 -6.91
CA GLY A 177 -2.35 -12.04 -7.87
C GLY A 177 -2.18 -12.45 -9.34
N GLN A 178 -1.39 -13.48 -9.64
CA GLN A 178 -1.23 -14.01 -11.00
C GLN A 178 -2.13 -15.22 -11.29
N ASN A 179 -2.44 -16.07 -10.31
CA ASN A 179 -3.08 -17.37 -10.56
C ASN A 179 -4.31 -17.70 -9.71
N GLY A 180 -4.76 -16.82 -8.80
CA GLY A 180 -6.00 -17.03 -8.03
C GLY A 180 -5.95 -18.20 -7.04
N HIS A 181 -4.77 -18.78 -6.79
CA HIS A 181 -4.57 -19.84 -5.81
C HIS A 181 -4.35 -19.25 -4.42
N VAL A 182 -5.04 -19.82 -3.43
CA VAL A 182 -4.77 -19.59 -2.01
C VAL A 182 -3.49 -20.34 -1.65
N VAL A 183 -2.39 -19.61 -1.44
CA VAL A 183 -1.13 -20.19 -0.97
C VAL A 183 -1.11 -20.05 0.55
N MET A 184 -1.05 -21.18 1.27
CA MET A 184 -0.67 -21.15 2.68
C MET A 184 0.78 -20.70 2.76
N ILE A 185 1.01 -19.52 3.34
CA ILE A 185 2.36 -19.07 3.64
C ILE A 185 2.86 -19.86 4.85
N ASP A 186 3.89 -20.69 4.63
CA ASP A 186 4.64 -21.37 5.69
C ASP A 186 5.18 -20.36 6.72
N HIS A 187 5.28 -20.77 7.98
CA HIS A 187 5.71 -19.90 9.08
C HIS A 187 7.06 -19.23 8.79
N LEU A 188 7.99 -19.91 8.08
CA LEU A 188 9.26 -19.31 7.68
C LEU A 188 9.09 -18.08 6.81
N ASN A 189 8.20 -18.13 5.82
CA ASN A 189 7.94 -17.02 4.92
C ASN A 189 7.26 -15.86 5.66
N ARG A 190 6.41 -16.15 6.65
CA ARG A 190 5.79 -15.12 7.51
C ARG A 190 6.81 -14.42 8.37
N ILE A 191 7.69 -15.17 9.04
CA ILE A 191 8.77 -14.63 9.86
C ILE A 191 9.71 -13.80 8.98
N THR A 192 10.08 -14.32 7.81
CA THR A 192 10.96 -13.61 6.86
C THR A 192 10.33 -12.28 6.42
N ALA A 193 9.02 -12.26 6.13
CA ALA A 193 8.32 -11.04 5.75
C ALA A 193 8.28 -10.03 6.91
N VAL A 194 7.88 -10.45 8.12
CA VAL A 194 7.82 -9.56 9.29
C VAL A 194 9.20 -8.98 9.62
N VAL A 195 10.24 -9.81 9.66
CA VAL A 195 11.61 -9.34 9.89
C VAL A 195 12.08 -8.41 8.77
N GLY A 196 11.72 -8.69 7.52
CA GLY A 196 12.00 -7.80 6.38
C GLY A 196 11.35 -6.42 6.54
N ILE A 197 10.11 -6.36 7.03
CA ILE A 197 9.43 -5.08 7.27
C ILE A 197 10.11 -4.30 8.41
N LEU A 198 10.45 -4.96 9.52
CA LEU A 198 11.14 -4.32 10.64
C LEU A 198 12.54 -3.80 10.24
N LEU A 199 13.23 -4.52 9.36
CA LEU A 199 14.49 -4.06 8.78
C LEU A 199 14.30 -2.81 7.92
N LEU A 200 13.24 -2.75 7.09
CA LEU A 200 12.90 -1.55 6.32
C LEU A 200 12.57 -0.35 7.23
N MET A 201 11.85 -0.60 8.33
CA MET A 201 11.54 0.44 9.31
C MET A 201 12.81 0.97 10.00
N ASN A 202 13.78 0.10 10.26
CA ASN A 202 15.07 0.48 10.85
C ASN A 202 15.94 1.34 9.90
N GLU A 203 15.73 1.29 8.58
CA GLU A 203 16.42 2.19 7.65
C GLU A 203 15.98 3.66 7.81
N ASP A 204 14.79 3.90 8.35
CA ASP A 204 14.28 5.23 8.62
C ASP A 204 14.46 5.60 10.09
N ALA A 205 15.38 6.53 10.37
CA ALA A 205 15.74 6.91 11.74
C ALA A 205 14.54 7.36 12.59
N LYS A 206 13.54 7.99 11.98
CA LYS A 206 12.37 8.49 12.70
C LYS A 206 11.39 7.35 13.02
N VAL A 207 11.12 6.46 12.06
CA VAL A 207 10.28 5.27 12.34
C VAL A 207 10.98 4.38 13.36
N TRP A 208 12.29 4.21 13.25
CA TRP A 208 13.08 3.47 14.21
C TRP A 208 12.95 4.02 15.63
N GLN A 209 13.07 5.34 15.79
CA GLN A 209 12.85 5.98 17.09
C GLN A 209 11.44 5.73 17.64
N MET A 210 10.42 5.72 16.78
CA MET A 210 9.06 5.36 17.21
C MET A 210 8.96 3.90 17.64
N LEU A 211 9.57 2.97 16.91
CA LEU A 211 9.59 1.54 17.26
C LEU A 211 10.19 1.29 18.65
N GLN A 212 11.20 2.06 19.05
CA GLN A 212 11.81 1.97 20.38
C GLN A 212 10.83 2.28 21.51
N CYS A 213 9.78 3.07 21.25
CA CYS A 213 8.69 3.32 22.20
C CYS A 213 7.74 2.11 22.37
N TYR A 214 7.76 1.15 21.43
CA TYR A 214 6.88 -0.03 21.39
C TYR A 214 7.62 -1.33 21.75
N LYS A 215 8.49 -1.25 22.78
CA LYS A 215 9.34 -2.36 23.18
C LYS A 215 8.56 -3.63 23.52
N LYS A 216 7.39 -3.49 24.14
CA LYS A 216 6.53 -4.62 24.50
C LYS A 216 6.04 -5.37 23.25
N GLU A 217 5.62 -4.63 22.23
CA GLU A 217 5.12 -5.18 20.98
C GLU A 217 6.27 -5.81 20.17
N THR A 218 7.44 -5.18 20.12
CA THR A 218 8.63 -5.76 19.46
C THR A 218 9.14 -7.01 20.19
N ASP A 219 9.12 -7.02 21.53
CA ASP A 219 9.48 -8.19 22.32
C ASP A 219 8.48 -9.33 22.09
N SER A 220 7.18 -9.02 21.97
CA SER A 220 6.16 -10.01 21.62
C SER A 220 6.42 -10.65 20.25
N ILE A 221 6.82 -9.87 19.24
CA ILE A 221 7.23 -10.39 17.93
C ILE A 221 8.42 -11.35 18.08
N LEU A 222 9.46 -10.95 18.82
CA LEU A 222 10.64 -11.79 19.07
C LEU A 222 10.28 -13.09 19.78
N GLN A 223 9.41 -13.05 20.79
CA GLN A 223 8.94 -14.24 21.50
C GLN A 223 8.15 -15.17 20.59
N ASN A 224 7.27 -14.64 19.75
CA ASN A 224 6.49 -15.47 18.82
C ASN A 224 7.39 -16.17 17.79
N ILE A 225 8.47 -15.52 17.34
CA ILE A 225 9.48 -16.17 16.49
C ILE A 225 10.14 -17.34 17.25
N LEU A 226 10.52 -17.14 18.52
CA LEU A 226 11.11 -18.21 19.35
C LEU A 226 10.14 -19.38 19.59
N THR A 227 8.85 -19.10 19.79
CA THR A 227 7.83 -20.13 19.94
C THR A 227 7.77 -21.01 18.68
N VAL A 228 7.70 -20.40 17.50
CA VAL A 228 7.71 -21.14 16.23
C VAL A 228 9.00 -21.97 16.06
N MET A 229 10.15 -21.44 16.50
CA MET A 229 11.41 -22.18 16.47
C MET A 229 11.44 -23.39 17.41
N SER A 230 10.81 -23.27 18.58
CA SER A 230 10.83 -24.28 19.65
C SER A 230 9.83 -25.41 19.38
N ASP A 231 8.66 -25.09 18.84
CA ASP A 231 7.63 -26.08 18.44
C ASP A 231 7.97 -26.78 17.10
N GLY A 232 9.01 -26.31 16.41
CA GLY A 232 9.43 -26.77 15.09
C GLY A 232 10.19 -28.09 15.08
N ASP A 233 9.69 -29.15 15.70
CA ASP A 233 10.27 -30.51 15.55
C ASP A 233 10.22 -31.03 14.10
N ASN A 234 9.37 -30.42 13.27
CA ASN A 234 9.22 -30.75 11.84
C ASN A 234 10.03 -29.85 10.88
N LEU A 235 10.68 -28.78 11.34
CA LEU A 235 11.45 -27.89 10.46
C LEU A 235 12.77 -28.53 10.07
N ARG A 236 13.12 -28.45 8.78
CA ARG A 236 14.44 -28.86 8.29
C ARG A 236 15.54 -28.00 8.91
N ILE A 237 16.74 -28.55 9.04
CA ILE A 237 17.91 -27.85 9.60
C ILE A 237 18.15 -26.49 8.93
N GLU A 238 17.99 -26.43 7.60
CA GLU A 238 18.15 -25.20 6.82
C GLU A 238 17.09 -24.15 7.17
N GLU A 239 15.84 -24.56 7.37
CA GLU A 239 14.74 -23.67 7.75
C GLU A 239 14.97 -23.13 9.16
N LYS A 240 15.37 -23.99 10.11
CA LYS A 240 15.76 -23.57 11.47
C LYS A 240 16.89 -22.54 11.45
N HIS A 241 17.93 -22.76 10.64
CA HIS A 241 19.03 -21.82 10.49
C HIS A 241 18.58 -20.46 9.92
N ARG A 242 17.67 -20.45 8.93
CA ARG A 242 17.12 -19.21 8.35
C ARG A 242 16.26 -18.43 9.35
N VAL A 243 15.43 -19.10 10.14
CA VAL A 243 14.67 -18.45 11.21
C VAL A 243 15.62 -17.89 12.27
N GLN A 244 16.63 -18.66 12.69
CA GLN A 244 17.65 -18.21 13.65
C GLN A 244 18.38 -16.96 13.16
N CYS A 245 18.82 -16.94 11.89
CA CYS A 245 19.43 -15.74 11.29
C CYS A 245 18.50 -14.52 11.34
N SER A 246 17.21 -14.73 11.10
CA SER A 246 16.20 -13.66 11.11
C SER A 246 15.97 -13.14 12.53
N TYR A 247 15.88 -14.04 13.50
CA TYR A 247 15.83 -13.74 14.93
C TYR A 247 17.06 -12.95 15.38
N ASP A 248 18.28 -13.39 15.05
CA ASP A 248 19.51 -12.72 15.47
C ASP A 248 19.66 -11.32 14.85
N ARG A 249 19.20 -11.15 13.61
CA ARG A 249 19.12 -9.82 12.97
C ARG A 249 18.17 -8.90 13.73
N LEU A 250 16.97 -9.37 14.06
CA LEU A 250 15.99 -8.55 14.79
C LEU A 250 16.45 -8.27 16.22
N LYS A 251 16.98 -9.28 16.93
CA LYS A 251 17.48 -9.14 18.29
C LYS A 251 18.53 -8.03 18.40
N ARG A 252 19.48 -7.97 17.47
CA ARG A 252 20.50 -6.91 17.41
C ARG A 252 19.89 -5.51 17.32
N LEU A 253 18.75 -5.36 16.64
CA LEU A 253 18.03 -4.10 16.55
C LEU A 253 17.36 -3.75 17.89
N CYS A 254 16.73 -4.72 18.56
CA CYS A 254 15.99 -4.48 19.80
C CYS A 254 16.87 -4.32 21.06
N THR A 255 18.15 -4.70 21.02
CA THR A 255 19.07 -4.65 22.18
C THR A 255 20.05 -3.48 22.17
N LEU A 256 19.99 -2.59 21.17
CA LEU A 256 20.72 -1.33 21.10
C LEU A 256 19.83 -0.18 21.59
#